data_AF-A0A8S0SPY9-F1
#
_entry.id   AF-A0A8S0SPY9-F1
#
_cell.length_a   1.000
_cell.length_b   1.000
_cell.length_c   1.000
_cell.angle_alpha   90.00
_cell.angle_beta   90.00
_cell.angle_gamma   90.00
#
_symmetry.space_group_name_H-M   'P 1'
#
loop_
_entity.id
_entity.type
_entity.pdbx_description
1 polymer ?
#
loop_
_entity_poly.entity_id
_entity_poly.type
_entity_poly.pdbx_seq_one_letter_code
_entity_poly.pdbx_strand_id
1 'polypeptide(L)'
;MHNLCSVLQQKPYFFLPYSVPVPGFTRMVLSLWTMSMLSLYVRVQVNILGRHLYIGTARDLGSSPQLDEADLIDRNDEQQFLAYADYLSNFGLPTLISDTEAATSQVLKGKLLKDFFTATILDETIVQILDTFMSMGSPHHWVGYLMPEDSGVYNLVSQSSSSGYSDLPHATKLEQLMGETRAVLLSVEFGNIIEMSLKTLVNELMKDISSQCGESTLLSGMPLAKLLPRIAQIGQQLLKEPYRSRYVQNICSIPEVEQFFTLLYSSTPFL
;
A
#
# COMPACT_ATOMS: atom_id res chain seq x y z
N MET A 1 6.77 -18.27 1.52
CA MET A 1 6.92 -16.92 2.11
C MET A 1 8.29 -16.27 1.88
N HIS A 2 9.44 -16.95 2.05
CA HIS A 2 10.78 -16.33 1.88
C HIS A 2 11.03 -15.62 0.53
N ASN A 3 10.35 -16.04 -0.55
CA ASN A 3 10.41 -15.40 -1.87
C ASN A 3 9.50 -14.17 -2.06
N LEU A 4 8.57 -13.86 -1.14
CA LEU A 4 7.75 -12.65 -1.28
C LEU A 4 8.52 -11.39 -0.86
N CYS A 5 9.35 -11.51 0.18
CA CYS A 5 10.34 -10.48 0.49
C CYS A 5 11.29 -10.26 -0.68
N SER A 6 11.76 -11.32 -1.37
CA SER A 6 12.67 -11.14 -2.51
C SER A 6 12.00 -10.46 -3.72
N VAL A 7 10.72 -10.70 -3.99
CA VAL A 7 9.96 -9.96 -5.04
C VAL A 7 9.81 -8.48 -4.68
N LEU A 8 9.44 -8.15 -3.43
CA LEU A 8 9.41 -6.76 -2.95
C LEU A 8 10.81 -6.11 -2.94
N GLN A 9 11.86 -6.90 -2.67
CA GLN A 9 13.25 -6.43 -2.68
C GLN A 9 13.76 -6.16 -4.11
N GLN A 10 13.39 -6.97 -5.10
CA GLN A 10 13.95 -6.94 -6.47
C GLN A 10 13.47 -5.79 -7.37
N LYS A 11 12.42 -5.05 -7.02
CA LYS A 11 11.98 -3.85 -7.77
C LYS A 11 12.37 -2.55 -7.01
N PRO A 12 13.60 -2.03 -7.14
CA PRO A 12 14.05 -0.81 -6.47
C PRO A 12 13.49 0.49 -7.08
N TYR A 13 12.66 0.41 -8.12
CA TYR A 13 12.14 1.57 -8.86
C TYR A 13 10.75 2.05 -8.41
N PHE A 14 10.12 1.38 -7.45
CA PHE A 14 8.74 1.66 -7.03
C PHE A 14 8.53 2.99 -6.29
N PHE A 15 9.59 3.58 -5.74
CA PHE A 15 9.49 4.65 -4.75
C PHE A 15 10.12 5.93 -5.25
N LEU A 16 9.28 6.76 -5.90
CA LEU A 16 9.55 8.12 -6.37
C LEU A 16 10.79 8.25 -7.29
N PRO A 17 10.63 8.64 -8.56
CA PRO A 17 11.80 9.07 -9.33
C PRO A 17 12.50 10.21 -8.58
N TYR A 18 13.81 10.09 -8.41
CA TYR A 18 14.66 10.97 -7.58
C TYR A 18 14.60 12.47 -7.96
N SER A 19 13.91 12.81 -9.05
CA SER A 19 13.76 14.12 -9.66
C SER A 19 12.62 15.00 -9.10
N VAL A 20 11.66 14.47 -8.33
CA VAL A 20 10.56 15.32 -7.80
C VAL A 20 10.99 16.03 -6.50
N PRO A 21 10.97 17.38 -6.44
CA PRO A 21 11.36 18.16 -5.25
C PRO A 21 10.24 18.21 -4.19
N VAL A 22 9.76 17.05 -3.76
CA VAL A 22 8.74 16.90 -2.71
C VAL A 22 9.28 17.41 -1.35
N PRO A 23 8.53 18.26 -0.60
CA PRO A 23 8.90 18.75 0.73
C PRO A 23 9.20 17.64 1.74
N GLY A 24 10.01 17.95 2.76
CA GLY A 24 10.51 16.95 3.71
C GLY A 24 9.40 16.12 4.40
N PHE A 25 8.40 16.78 4.98
CA PHE A 25 7.28 16.11 5.64
C PHE A 25 6.47 15.25 4.66
N THR A 26 6.07 15.84 3.52
CA THR A 26 5.35 15.12 2.47
C THR A 26 6.10 13.87 2.04
N ARG A 27 7.40 13.98 1.73
CA ARG A 27 8.24 12.85 1.31
C ARG A 27 8.29 11.76 2.37
N MET A 28 8.44 12.13 3.64
CA MET A 28 8.51 11.18 4.75
C MET A 28 7.19 10.43 4.95
N VAL A 29 6.06 11.14 4.97
CA VAL A 29 4.71 10.56 5.08
C VAL A 29 4.40 9.68 3.87
N LEU A 30 4.68 10.17 2.67
CA LEU A 30 4.50 9.43 1.42
C LEU A 30 5.33 8.14 1.39
N SER A 31 6.59 8.18 1.85
CA SER A 31 7.42 6.98 2.00
C SER A 31 6.80 5.98 2.96
N LEU A 32 6.37 6.41 4.16
CA LEU A 32 5.72 5.53 5.14
C LEU A 32 4.45 4.87 4.58
N TRP A 33 3.57 5.68 4.00
CA TRP A 33 2.28 5.21 3.47
C TRP A 33 2.49 4.25 2.31
N THR A 34 3.29 4.64 1.31
CA THR A 34 3.56 3.81 0.11
C THR A 34 4.21 2.48 0.50
N MET A 35 5.16 2.47 1.44
CA MET A 35 5.80 1.23 1.90
C MET A 35 4.81 0.31 2.61
N SER A 36 3.94 0.89 3.45
CA SER A 36 2.92 0.14 4.19
C SER A 36 1.90 -0.48 3.24
N MET A 37 1.31 0.35 2.39
CA MET A 37 0.24 -0.06 1.50
C MET A 37 0.71 -1.01 0.42
N LEU A 38 1.88 -0.81 -0.19
CA LEU A 38 2.39 -1.76 -1.19
C LEU A 38 2.73 -3.11 -0.55
N SER A 39 3.26 -3.13 0.68
CA SER A 39 3.52 -4.38 1.40
C SER A 39 2.24 -5.14 1.73
N LEU A 40 1.21 -4.44 2.23
CA LEU A 40 -0.09 -5.03 2.55
C LEU A 40 -0.85 -5.45 1.28
N TYR A 41 -0.86 -4.63 0.24
CA TYR A 41 -1.56 -4.88 -1.02
C TYR A 41 -1.03 -6.14 -1.73
N VAL A 42 0.29 -6.27 -1.88
CA VAL A 42 0.90 -7.46 -2.49
C VAL A 42 0.58 -8.72 -1.66
N ARG A 43 0.45 -8.61 -0.33
CA ARG A 43 -0.02 -9.72 0.52
C ARG A 43 -1.49 -10.04 0.29
N VAL A 44 -2.37 -9.05 0.14
CA VAL A 44 -3.78 -9.28 -0.22
C VAL A 44 -3.86 -10.06 -1.53
N GLN A 45 -3.20 -9.57 -2.58
CA GLN A 45 -3.16 -10.22 -3.89
C GLN A 45 -2.65 -11.67 -3.80
N VAL A 46 -1.48 -11.89 -3.19
CA VAL A 46 -0.87 -13.24 -3.14
C VAL A 46 -1.67 -14.23 -2.27
N ASN A 47 -2.33 -13.77 -1.20
CA ASN A 47 -3.18 -14.66 -0.40
C ASN A 47 -4.48 -15.03 -1.13
N ILE A 48 -5.14 -14.06 -1.79
CA ILE A 48 -6.31 -14.32 -2.64
C ILE A 48 -5.94 -15.31 -3.75
N LEU A 49 -4.92 -14.99 -4.55
CA LEU A 49 -4.49 -15.83 -5.67
C LEU A 49 -4.06 -17.23 -5.19
N GLY A 50 -3.19 -17.31 -4.18
CA GLY A 50 -2.69 -18.57 -3.65
C GLY A 50 -3.79 -19.47 -3.09
N ARG A 51 -4.89 -18.89 -2.58
CA ARG A 51 -6.07 -19.63 -2.13
C ARG A 51 -6.91 -20.13 -3.30
N HIS A 52 -7.18 -19.30 -4.31
CA HIS A 52 -7.90 -19.75 -5.51
C HIS A 52 -7.15 -20.89 -6.22
N LEU A 53 -5.82 -20.80 -6.35
CA LEU A 53 -4.98 -21.87 -6.90
C LEU A 53 -5.02 -23.15 -6.04
N TYR A 54 -5.01 -23.03 -4.71
CA TYR A 54 -5.14 -24.17 -3.80
C TYR A 54 -6.49 -24.87 -3.96
N ILE A 55 -7.59 -24.12 -4.04
CA ILE A 55 -8.94 -24.67 -4.23
C ILE A 55 -9.07 -25.34 -5.61
N GLY A 56 -8.54 -24.72 -6.68
CA GLY A 56 -8.49 -25.32 -8.02
C GLY A 56 -7.75 -26.66 -8.02
N THR A 57 -6.56 -26.70 -7.41
CA THR A 57 -5.76 -27.94 -7.28
C THR A 57 -6.47 -29.02 -6.46
N ALA A 58 -7.14 -28.65 -5.36
CA ALA A 58 -7.88 -29.58 -4.52
C ALA A 58 -9.12 -30.16 -5.23
N ARG A 59 -9.74 -29.39 -6.14
CA ARG A 59 -10.84 -29.88 -7.01
C ARG A 59 -10.34 -30.86 -8.06
N ASP A 60 -9.23 -30.56 -8.74
CA ASP A 60 -8.62 -31.43 -9.76
C ASP A 60 -8.27 -32.82 -9.18
N LEU A 61 -7.66 -32.86 -8.00
CA LEU A 61 -7.34 -34.10 -7.29
C LEU A 61 -8.56 -34.89 -6.76
N GLY A 62 -9.73 -34.25 -6.65
CA GLY A 62 -10.95 -34.83 -6.08
C GLY A 62 -12.04 -35.18 -7.10
N SER A 63 -11.88 -34.80 -8.37
CA SER A 63 -12.92 -34.89 -9.39
C SER A 63 -12.65 -35.99 -10.43
N SER A 64 -13.71 -36.51 -11.05
CA SER A 64 -13.59 -37.29 -12.29
C SER A 64 -13.11 -36.39 -13.44
N PRO A 65 -12.37 -36.86 -14.47
CA PRO A 65 -11.72 -36.03 -15.50
C PRO A 65 -12.66 -35.30 -16.51
N GLN A 66 -13.86 -34.91 -16.10
CA GLN A 66 -14.90 -34.31 -16.94
C GLN A 66 -15.49 -33.02 -16.34
N LEU A 67 -14.85 -32.42 -15.34
CA LEU A 67 -15.28 -31.16 -14.73
C LEU A 67 -14.40 -30.01 -15.21
N ASP A 68 -15.06 -28.99 -15.77
CA ASP A 68 -14.53 -27.99 -16.70
C ASP A 68 -13.16 -27.36 -16.36
N GLU A 69 -12.26 -27.46 -17.33
CA GLU A 69 -11.01 -26.68 -17.44
C GLU A 69 -11.28 -25.15 -17.43
N ALA A 70 -12.52 -24.73 -17.70
CA ALA A 70 -12.98 -23.35 -17.72
C ALA A 70 -13.13 -22.68 -16.34
N ASP A 71 -13.06 -23.41 -15.22
CA ASP A 71 -13.18 -22.82 -13.85
C ASP A 71 -11.83 -22.55 -13.17
N LEU A 72 -10.71 -22.91 -13.83
CA LEU A 72 -9.34 -22.64 -13.37
C LEU A 72 -8.88 -21.23 -13.76
N ILE A 73 -7.98 -20.64 -12.96
CA ILE A 73 -7.29 -19.39 -13.33
C ILE A 73 -6.23 -19.75 -14.38
N ASP A 74 -6.22 -19.06 -15.52
CA ASP A 74 -5.14 -19.21 -16.50
C ASP A 74 -3.88 -18.41 -16.11
N ARG A 75 -2.72 -18.85 -16.61
CA ARG A 75 -1.42 -18.24 -16.26
C ARG A 75 -1.26 -16.79 -16.72
N ASN A 76 -2.03 -16.34 -17.71
CA ASN A 76 -2.07 -14.95 -18.11
C ASN A 76 -2.84 -14.11 -17.08
N ASP A 77 -4.01 -14.57 -16.64
CA ASP A 77 -4.79 -13.90 -15.58
C ASP A 77 -4.02 -13.82 -14.25
N GLU A 78 -3.30 -14.88 -13.86
CA GLU A 78 -2.36 -14.84 -12.72
C GLU A 78 -1.32 -13.70 -12.85
N GLN A 79 -0.71 -13.60 -14.03
CA GLN A 79 0.37 -12.63 -14.30
C GLN A 79 -0.17 -11.21 -14.38
N GLN A 80 -1.32 -11.00 -15.02
CA GLN A 80 -1.99 -9.70 -15.09
C GLN A 80 -2.43 -9.24 -13.70
N PHE A 81 -3.01 -10.13 -12.89
CA PHE A 81 -3.42 -9.81 -11.52
C PHE A 81 -2.24 -9.36 -10.66
N LEU A 82 -1.12 -10.10 -10.65
CA LEU A 82 0.07 -9.70 -9.90
C LEU A 82 0.74 -8.43 -10.47
N ALA A 83 0.60 -8.15 -11.77
CA ALA A 83 1.10 -6.92 -12.38
C ALA A 83 0.34 -5.65 -11.91
N TYR A 84 -0.88 -5.76 -11.37
CA TYR A 84 -1.58 -4.62 -10.77
C TYR A 84 -0.86 -4.03 -9.55
N ALA A 85 0.12 -4.73 -8.94
CA ALA A 85 1.02 -4.11 -7.97
C ALA A 85 1.78 -2.88 -8.56
N ASP A 86 2.07 -2.88 -9.87
CA ASP A 86 2.75 -1.78 -10.56
C ASP A 86 1.79 -0.58 -10.86
N TYR A 87 0.47 -0.71 -10.62
CA TYR A 87 -0.53 0.35 -10.86
C TYR A 87 -0.20 1.63 -10.09
N LEU A 88 0.19 1.49 -8.81
CA LEU A 88 0.56 2.61 -7.95
C LEU A 88 1.68 3.45 -8.56
N SER A 89 2.76 2.82 -9.03
CA SER A 89 3.89 3.52 -9.65
C SER A 89 3.56 4.13 -11.03
N ASN A 90 2.65 3.51 -11.79
CA ASN A 90 2.34 3.89 -13.17
C ASN A 90 1.24 4.96 -13.27
N PHE A 91 0.27 4.95 -12.34
CA PHE A 91 -0.96 5.75 -12.43
C PHE A 91 -1.31 6.47 -11.12
N GLY A 92 -1.20 5.80 -9.96
CA GLY A 92 -1.64 6.37 -8.68
C GLY A 92 -0.70 7.44 -8.09
N LEU A 93 0.60 7.32 -8.32
CA LEU A 93 1.64 8.12 -7.66
C LEU A 93 1.50 9.65 -7.84
N PRO A 94 1.16 10.22 -9.02
CA PRO A 94 1.01 11.67 -9.18
C PRO A 94 -0.10 12.26 -8.29
N THR A 95 -1.26 11.61 -8.26
CA THR A 95 -2.41 12.05 -7.43
C THR A 95 -2.09 11.87 -5.95
N LEU A 96 -1.49 10.74 -5.57
CA LEU A 96 -1.04 10.47 -4.22
C LEU A 96 -0.04 11.53 -3.71
N ILE A 97 0.92 11.97 -4.54
CA ILE A 97 1.82 13.09 -4.19
C ILE A 97 1.01 14.36 -3.93
N SER A 98 0.14 14.75 -4.87
CA SER A 98 -0.69 15.97 -4.77
C SER A 98 -1.51 16.00 -3.48
N ASP A 99 -2.19 14.91 -3.15
CA ASP A 99 -3.07 14.86 -1.99
C ASP A 99 -2.29 14.77 -0.67
N THR A 100 -1.13 14.08 -0.66
CA THR A 100 -0.20 14.13 0.48
C THR A 100 0.37 15.54 0.68
N GLU A 101 0.67 16.29 -0.39
CA GLU A 101 1.11 17.69 -0.32
C GLU A 101 0.01 18.62 0.20
N ALA A 102 -1.24 18.40 -0.21
CA ALA A 102 -2.39 19.13 0.30
C ALA A 102 -2.61 18.88 1.80
N ALA A 103 -2.64 17.62 2.25
CA ALA A 103 -2.75 17.25 3.66
C ALA A 103 -1.59 17.81 4.51
N THR A 104 -0.36 17.69 4.01
CA THR A 104 0.84 18.26 4.67
C THR A 104 0.74 19.78 4.80
N SER A 105 0.31 20.46 3.73
CA SER A 105 0.13 21.92 3.72
C SER A 105 -0.98 22.37 4.66
N GLN A 106 -2.04 21.59 4.80
CA GLN A 106 -3.15 21.85 5.73
C GLN A 106 -2.69 21.74 7.19
N VAL A 107 -1.98 20.68 7.57
CA VAL A 107 -1.52 20.47 8.96
C VAL A 107 -0.39 21.43 9.35
N LEU A 108 0.49 21.79 8.41
CA LEU A 108 1.57 22.77 8.67
C LEU A 108 1.10 24.23 8.54
N LYS A 109 -0.16 24.48 8.16
CA LYS A 109 -0.72 25.83 8.00
C LYS A 109 -0.64 26.61 9.32
N GLY A 110 0.04 27.75 9.29
CA GLY A 110 0.23 28.62 10.46
C GLY A 110 1.40 28.23 11.37
N LYS A 111 2.07 27.09 11.16
CA LYS A 111 3.32 26.75 11.84
C LYS A 111 4.47 27.57 11.22
N LEU A 112 5.28 28.21 12.06
CA LEU A 112 6.38 29.07 11.63
C LEU A 112 7.72 28.34 11.75
N LEU A 113 8.70 28.72 10.92
CA LEU A 113 10.05 28.13 10.91
C LEU A 113 10.81 28.26 12.25
N LYS A 114 10.39 29.19 13.11
CA LYS A 114 10.93 29.43 14.46
C LYS A 114 10.28 28.57 15.55
N ASP A 115 9.16 27.91 15.26
CA ASP A 115 8.40 27.17 16.26
C ASP A 115 9.15 25.90 16.67
N PHE A 116 9.11 25.58 17.95
CA PHE A 116 9.85 24.46 18.53
C PHE A 116 9.01 23.19 18.52
N PHE A 117 9.54 22.14 17.90
CA PHE A 117 8.97 20.81 17.85
C PHE A 117 9.70 19.92 18.85
N THR A 118 8.97 19.39 19.84
CA THR A 118 9.42 18.27 20.67
C THR A 118 9.17 16.95 19.95
N ALA A 119 9.65 15.83 20.51
CA ALA A 119 9.31 14.49 20.02
C ALA A 119 7.80 14.29 19.91
N THR A 120 7.03 14.67 20.95
CA THR A 120 5.56 14.54 20.98
C THR A 120 4.89 15.40 19.91
N ILE A 121 5.27 16.68 19.77
CA ILE A 121 4.67 17.57 18.74
C ILE A 121 4.97 17.06 17.32
N LEU A 122 6.13 16.43 17.12
CA LEU A 122 6.49 15.85 15.83
C LEU A 122 5.70 14.57 15.54
N ASP A 123 5.59 13.66 16.50
CA ASP A 123 4.76 12.45 16.41
C ASP A 123 3.30 12.82 16.09
N GLU A 124 2.69 13.69 16.90
CA GLU A 124 1.35 14.24 16.67
C GLU A 124 1.21 14.89 15.29
N THR A 125 2.23 15.63 14.82
CA THR A 125 2.19 16.24 13.48
C THR A 125 2.24 15.18 12.37
N ILE A 126 3.02 14.12 12.51
CA ILE A 126 3.10 13.04 11.50
C ILE A 126 1.77 12.27 11.45
N VAL A 127 1.22 11.92 12.61
CA VAL A 127 -0.09 11.27 12.74
C VAL A 127 -1.19 12.16 12.16
N GLN A 128 -1.23 13.45 12.50
CA GLN A 128 -2.21 14.40 11.93
C GLN A 128 -2.13 14.52 10.40
N ILE A 129 -0.95 14.45 9.79
CA ILE A 129 -0.83 14.46 8.32
C ILE A 129 -1.40 13.16 7.73
N LEU A 130 -1.07 12.01 8.31
CA LEU A 130 -1.62 10.71 7.90
C LEU A 130 -3.15 10.67 8.03
N ASP A 131 -3.70 11.07 9.18
CA ASP A 131 -5.14 11.10 9.45
C ASP A 131 -5.86 12.07 8.51
N THR A 132 -5.29 13.26 8.30
CA THR A 132 -5.83 14.26 7.36
C THR A 132 -5.88 13.67 5.96
N PHE A 133 -4.79 13.08 5.48
CA PHE A 133 -4.68 12.45 4.17
C PHE A 133 -5.67 11.27 4.00
N MET A 134 -5.72 10.35 4.96
CA MET A 134 -6.63 9.20 4.92
C MET A 134 -8.11 9.61 4.96
N SER A 135 -8.41 10.78 5.52
CA SER A 135 -9.76 11.36 5.63
C SER A 135 -10.12 12.35 4.51
N MET A 136 -9.25 12.55 3.51
CA MET A 136 -9.57 13.38 2.34
C MET A 136 -10.70 12.74 1.51
N GLY A 137 -11.55 13.55 0.89
CA GLY A 137 -12.56 13.06 -0.06
C GLY A 137 -13.57 12.07 0.55
N SER A 138 -13.79 10.95 -0.13
CA SER A 138 -14.69 9.87 0.31
C SER A 138 -13.99 8.84 1.19
N PRO A 139 -14.72 8.11 2.06
CA PRO A 139 -14.18 6.93 2.72
C PRO A 139 -13.54 5.98 1.70
N HIS A 140 -12.32 5.52 1.99
CA HIS A 140 -11.52 4.66 1.11
C HIS A 140 -11.10 5.26 -0.25
N HIS A 141 -11.10 6.59 -0.43
CA HIS A 141 -10.55 7.25 -1.64
C HIS A 141 -9.17 6.71 -2.04
N TRP A 142 -8.36 6.37 -1.03
CA TRP A 142 -6.99 5.89 -1.17
C TRP A 142 -6.87 4.56 -1.93
N VAL A 143 -7.94 3.78 -2.08
CA VAL A 143 -7.98 2.56 -2.89
C VAL A 143 -7.72 2.90 -4.36
N GLY A 144 -8.16 4.06 -4.84
CA GLY A 144 -7.94 4.54 -6.21
C GLY A 144 -6.47 4.81 -6.56
N TYR A 145 -5.57 4.88 -5.57
CA TYR A 145 -4.12 4.92 -5.84
C TYR A 145 -3.53 3.54 -6.13
N LEU A 146 -4.18 2.46 -5.68
CA LEU A 146 -3.68 1.08 -5.76
C LEU A 146 -4.29 0.27 -6.91
N MET A 147 -5.52 0.60 -7.31
CA MET A 147 -6.26 -0.10 -8.36
C MET A 147 -7.25 0.84 -9.08
N PRO A 148 -7.64 0.54 -10.33
CA PRO A 148 -8.70 1.29 -11.02
C PRO A 148 -10.07 1.07 -10.35
N GLU A 149 -11.02 1.97 -10.62
CA GLU A 149 -12.43 1.86 -10.20
C GLU A 149 -13.24 0.86 -11.06
N ASP A 150 -14.39 0.38 -10.56
CA ASP A 150 -15.22 -0.67 -11.23
C ASP A 150 -16.02 -0.16 -12.43
N SER A 151 -15.86 1.11 -12.83
CA SER A 151 -16.61 1.71 -13.92
C SER A 151 -16.15 1.27 -15.32
N GLY A 152 -15.99 -0.03 -15.54
CA GLY A 152 -16.00 -0.66 -16.88
C GLY A 152 -14.92 -0.23 -17.88
N VAL A 153 -13.77 0.29 -17.44
CA VAL A 153 -12.67 0.71 -18.35
C VAL A 153 -11.48 -0.26 -18.33
N TYR A 154 -11.74 -1.57 -18.51
CA TYR A 154 -10.74 -2.52 -19.01
C TYR A 154 -10.51 -2.34 -20.53
N ASN A 155 -10.37 -1.08 -20.96
CA ASN A 155 -10.13 -0.70 -22.35
C ASN A 155 -8.63 -0.43 -22.63
N LEU A 156 -7.76 -0.80 -21.69
CA LEU A 156 -6.35 -1.02 -21.96
C LEU A 156 -6.17 -2.48 -22.41
N VAL A 157 -5.61 -2.65 -23.62
CA VAL A 157 -5.24 -3.93 -24.26
C VAL A 157 -6.38 -4.75 -24.89
N SER A 158 -7.41 -4.12 -25.46
CA SER A 158 -8.27 -4.79 -26.47
C SER A 158 -8.72 -3.87 -27.62
N GLN A 159 -7.75 -3.30 -28.34
CA GLN A 159 -7.94 -2.92 -29.76
C GLN A 159 -7.77 -4.16 -30.66
N SER A 160 -8.69 -5.12 -30.57
CA SER A 160 -8.88 -6.19 -31.57
C SER A 160 -10.22 -6.89 -31.39
N SER A 161 -10.86 -7.24 -32.53
CA SER A 161 -12.11 -7.99 -32.66
C SER A 161 -13.40 -7.27 -32.23
N SER A 162 -14.26 -7.00 -33.22
CA SER A 162 -15.64 -6.54 -33.02
C SER A 162 -16.64 -7.69 -33.10
N SER A 163 -17.85 -7.47 -32.57
CA SER A 163 -19.05 -8.31 -32.65
C SER A 163 -19.00 -9.67 -31.93
N GLY A 164 -20.06 -10.12 -31.26
CA GLY A 164 -21.37 -9.49 -31.00
C GLY A 164 -22.33 -10.48 -30.32
N TYR A 165 -23.53 -10.00 -29.98
CA TYR A 165 -24.58 -10.68 -29.18
C TYR A 165 -24.40 -10.67 -27.66
N SER A 166 -25.56 -10.68 -27.00
CA SER A 166 -25.76 -10.34 -25.60
C SER A 166 -25.89 -11.59 -24.73
N ASP A 167 -24.78 -12.03 -24.17
CA ASP A 167 -24.76 -12.68 -22.86
C ASP A 167 -24.31 -11.64 -21.82
N LEU A 168 -24.80 -11.75 -20.58
CA LEU A 168 -24.23 -11.00 -19.48
C LEU A 168 -22.75 -11.45 -19.38
N PRO A 169 -21.76 -10.56 -19.50
CA PRO A 169 -20.37 -11.01 -19.51
C PRO A 169 -20.07 -11.70 -18.19
N HIS A 170 -19.80 -13.01 -18.25
CA HIS A 170 -19.20 -13.72 -17.14
C HIS A 170 -17.90 -12.97 -16.82
N ALA A 171 -17.84 -12.40 -15.62
CA ALA A 171 -16.66 -11.67 -15.17
C ALA A 171 -15.43 -12.58 -15.35
N THR A 172 -14.41 -12.05 -16.04
CA THR A 172 -13.14 -12.74 -16.23
C THR A 172 -12.56 -13.14 -14.88
N LYS A 173 -11.70 -14.16 -14.85
CA LYS A 173 -11.13 -14.62 -13.57
C LYS A 173 -10.27 -13.51 -12.93
N LEU A 174 -9.61 -12.70 -13.77
CA LEU A 174 -9.01 -11.42 -13.38
C LEU A 174 -9.99 -10.44 -12.71
N GLU A 175 -11.18 -10.19 -13.29
CA GLU A 175 -12.20 -9.32 -12.68
C GLU A 175 -12.70 -9.88 -11.33
N GLN A 176 -12.86 -11.20 -11.19
CA GLN A 176 -13.20 -11.82 -9.90
C GLN A 176 -12.10 -11.55 -8.85
N LEU A 177 -10.83 -11.76 -9.20
CA LEU A 177 -9.69 -11.52 -8.30
C LEU A 177 -9.56 -10.03 -7.91
N MET A 178 -9.83 -9.11 -8.85
CA MET A 178 -9.79 -7.67 -8.61
C MET A 178 -10.97 -7.18 -7.76
N GLY A 179 -12.18 -7.67 -8.03
CA GLY A 179 -13.37 -7.38 -7.22
C GLY A 179 -13.22 -7.89 -5.79
N GLU A 180 -12.71 -9.11 -5.60
CA GLU A 180 -12.39 -9.63 -4.27
C GLU A 180 -11.31 -8.79 -3.57
N THR A 181 -10.23 -8.46 -4.28
CA THR A 181 -9.17 -7.61 -3.73
C THR A 181 -9.75 -6.29 -3.24
N ARG A 182 -10.65 -5.67 -4.00
CA ARG A 182 -11.32 -4.45 -3.57
C ARG A 182 -12.22 -4.65 -2.36
N ALA A 183 -13.02 -5.72 -2.33
CA ALA A 183 -13.85 -6.04 -1.17
C ALA A 183 -13.02 -6.15 0.12
N VAL A 184 -11.82 -6.74 0.03
CA VAL A 184 -10.85 -6.78 1.14
C VAL A 184 -10.31 -5.38 1.47
N LEU A 185 -9.91 -4.57 0.49
CA LEU A 185 -9.41 -3.21 0.74
C LEU A 185 -10.46 -2.27 1.35
N LEU A 186 -11.74 -2.47 1.06
CA LEU A 186 -12.87 -1.72 1.60
C LEU A 186 -13.39 -2.28 2.95
N SER A 187 -12.80 -3.36 3.47
CA SER A 187 -13.21 -3.97 4.74
C SER A 187 -12.73 -3.17 5.95
N VAL A 188 -13.53 -3.17 7.02
CA VAL A 188 -13.19 -2.52 8.29
C VAL A 188 -11.97 -3.20 8.92
N GLU A 189 -11.88 -4.52 8.77
CA GLU A 189 -10.78 -5.37 9.21
C GLU A 189 -9.46 -4.92 8.57
N PHE A 190 -9.44 -4.70 7.24
CA PHE A 190 -8.24 -4.20 6.57
C PHE A 190 -7.93 -2.74 6.93
N GLY A 191 -8.95 -1.90 7.15
CA GLY A 191 -8.78 -0.55 7.69
C GLY A 191 -8.01 -0.53 9.01
N ASN A 192 -8.38 -1.39 9.96
CA ASN A 192 -7.68 -1.56 11.24
C ASN A 192 -6.22 -2.02 11.04
N ILE A 193 -5.99 -2.94 10.09
CA ILE A 193 -4.63 -3.42 9.74
C ILE A 193 -3.76 -2.29 9.18
N ILE A 194 -4.30 -1.38 8.37
CA ILE A 194 -3.60 -0.19 7.89
C ILE A 194 -3.23 0.72 9.06
N GLU A 195 -4.19 1.05 9.94
CA GLU A 195 -3.96 1.93 11.10
C GLU A 195 -2.86 1.38 12.01
N MET A 196 -2.94 0.10 12.40
CA MET A 196 -1.95 -0.57 13.23
C MET A 196 -0.56 -0.60 12.57
N SER A 197 -0.50 -0.84 11.26
CA SER A 197 0.75 -0.84 10.51
C SER A 197 1.39 0.55 10.48
N LEU A 198 0.63 1.59 10.08
CA LEU A 198 1.11 2.96 10.01
C LEU A 198 1.59 3.46 11.38
N LYS A 199 0.80 3.25 12.44
CA LYS A 199 1.16 3.61 13.82
C LYS A 199 2.44 2.93 14.27
N THR A 200 2.63 1.65 13.94
CA THR A 200 3.86 0.91 14.25
C THR A 200 5.07 1.50 13.53
N LEU A 201 4.93 1.93 12.27
CA LEU A 201 6.02 2.55 11.52
C LEU A 201 6.30 3.99 11.95
N VAL A 202 5.30 4.77 12.36
CA VAL A 202 5.51 6.10 12.95
C VAL A 202 6.29 5.98 14.26
N ASN A 203 5.93 5.04 15.13
CA ASN A 203 6.68 4.74 16.36
C ASN A 203 8.15 4.38 16.08
N GLU A 204 8.43 3.59 15.03
CA GLU A 204 9.81 3.25 14.64
C GLU A 204 10.54 4.46 14.04
N LEU A 205 9.88 5.23 13.18
CA LEU A 205 10.40 6.47 12.60
C LEU A 205 10.77 7.48 13.70
N MET A 206 9.98 7.60 14.75
CA MET A 206 10.30 8.49 15.87
C MET A 206 11.55 8.05 16.64
N LYS A 207 11.88 6.75 16.69
CA LYS A 207 13.18 6.27 17.22
C LYS A 207 14.33 6.65 16.29
N ASP A 208 14.18 6.45 14.97
CA ASP A 208 15.18 6.85 13.98
C ASP A 208 15.44 8.37 14.06
N ILE A 209 14.39 9.19 14.04
CA ILE A 209 14.45 10.65 14.16
C ILE A 209 15.14 11.05 15.47
N SER A 210 14.81 10.41 16.60
CA SER A 210 15.44 10.71 17.89
C SER A 210 16.93 10.35 17.92
N SER A 211 17.31 9.21 17.33
CA SER A 211 18.71 8.79 17.23
C SER A 211 19.54 9.75 16.37
N GLN A 212 19.01 10.22 15.24
CA GLN A 212 19.70 11.17 14.36
C GLN A 212 19.66 12.61 14.89
N CYS A 213 18.64 12.97 15.68
CA CYS A 213 18.53 14.32 16.19
C CYS A 213 19.33 14.58 17.47
N GLY A 214 19.63 13.52 18.23
CA GLY A 214 20.03 13.59 19.63
C GLY A 214 18.78 13.64 20.51
N GLU A 215 18.56 12.58 21.28
CA GLU A 215 17.36 12.38 22.11
C GLU A 215 17.11 13.56 23.07
N SER A 216 18.16 14.03 23.74
CA SER A 216 18.13 15.23 24.59
C SER A 216 17.69 16.50 23.88
N THR A 217 17.95 16.62 22.57
CA THR A 217 17.61 17.82 21.77
C THR A 217 16.13 17.85 21.38
N LEU A 218 15.52 16.69 21.10
CA LEU A 218 14.07 16.61 20.86
C LEU A 218 13.25 16.66 22.16
N LEU A 219 13.83 16.26 23.29
CA LEU A 219 13.23 16.49 24.61
C LEU A 219 13.17 18.00 24.95
N SER A 220 14.22 18.77 24.64
CA SER A 220 14.21 20.24 24.80
C SER A 220 13.44 21.00 23.70
N GLY A 221 13.07 20.31 22.61
CA GLY A 221 12.48 20.89 21.42
C GLY A 221 13.49 21.50 20.43
N MET A 222 13.15 21.46 19.14
CA MET A 222 13.98 21.95 18.04
C MET A 222 13.20 22.89 17.12
N PRO A 223 13.76 24.04 16.68
CA PRO A 223 13.12 24.90 15.70
C PRO A 223 12.84 24.16 14.38
N LEU A 224 11.63 24.33 13.83
CA LEU A 224 11.20 23.70 12.57
C LEU A 224 12.21 23.90 11.42
N ALA A 225 12.84 25.07 11.31
CA ALA A 225 13.90 25.35 10.34
C ALA A 225 15.09 24.38 10.40
N LYS A 226 15.46 23.89 11.60
CA LYS A 226 16.56 22.93 11.81
C LYS A 226 16.09 21.48 11.64
N LEU A 227 14.81 21.23 11.88
CA LEU A 227 14.19 19.92 11.78
C LEU A 227 13.89 19.52 10.32
N LEU A 228 13.45 20.47 9.48
CA LEU A 228 13.08 20.22 8.07
C LEU A 228 14.19 19.52 7.24
N PRO A 229 15.48 19.93 7.30
CA PRO A 229 16.55 19.22 6.59
C PRO A 229 16.75 17.78 7.08
N ARG A 230 16.57 17.52 8.39
CA ARG A 230 16.72 16.19 9.00
C ARG A 230 15.59 15.26 8.58
N ILE A 231 14.35 15.77 8.60
CA ILE A 231 13.17 15.07 8.07
C ILE A 231 13.34 14.74 6.58
N ALA A 232 13.84 15.68 5.77
CA ALA A 232 14.11 15.44 4.35
C ALA A 232 15.19 14.35 4.13
N GLN A 233 16.24 14.33 4.95
CA GLN A 233 17.28 13.30 4.92
C GLN A 233 16.74 11.92 5.30
N ILE A 234 15.92 11.84 6.37
CA ILE A 234 15.31 10.58 6.82
C ILE A 234 14.31 10.06 5.79
N GLY A 235 13.47 10.94 5.22
CA GLY A 235 12.57 10.59 4.12
C GLY A 235 13.27 10.03 2.88
N GLN A 236 14.54 10.40 2.63
CA GLN A 236 15.38 9.78 1.59
C GLN A 236 16.04 8.45 2.02
N GLN A 237 16.23 8.22 3.31
CA GLN A 237 16.80 6.98 3.85
C GLN A 237 15.77 5.86 3.91
N LEU A 238 14.51 6.17 4.26
CA LEU A 238 13.40 5.21 4.30
C LEU A 238 13.25 4.39 3.01
N LEU A 239 13.50 5.03 1.86
CA LEU A 239 13.37 4.41 0.53
C LEU A 239 14.59 3.56 0.10
N LYS A 240 15.66 3.54 0.91
CA LYS A 240 16.90 2.81 0.62
C LYS A 240 16.98 1.53 1.44
N GLU A 241 17.64 0.51 0.90
CA GLU A 241 18.08 -0.61 1.73
C GLU A 241 19.21 -0.16 2.67
N PRO A 242 19.28 -0.67 3.92
CA PRO A 242 18.44 -1.73 4.50
C PRO A 242 17.16 -1.22 5.20
N TYR A 243 16.91 0.09 5.23
CA TYR A 243 15.76 0.67 5.94
C TYR A 243 14.43 0.11 5.41
N ARG A 244 14.24 0.10 4.09
CA ARG A 244 13.04 -0.46 3.45
C ARG A 244 12.74 -1.89 3.96
N SER A 245 13.73 -2.79 3.93
CA SER A 245 13.54 -4.16 4.44
C SER A 245 13.20 -4.21 5.93
N ARG A 246 13.78 -3.36 6.78
CA ARG A 246 13.46 -3.30 8.23
C ARG A 246 12.03 -2.82 8.48
N TYR A 247 11.60 -1.74 7.82
CA TYR A 247 10.24 -1.21 7.98
C TYR A 247 9.18 -2.22 7.49
N VAL A 248 9.41 -2.89 6.35
CA VAL A 248 8.53 -3.97 5.87
C VAL A 248 8.50 -5.16 6.85
N GLN A 249 9.65 -5.54 7.42
CA GLN A 249 9.72 -6.61 8.42
C GLN A 249 8.96 -6.27 9.70
N ASN A 250 8.98 -5.00 10.13
CA ASN A 250 8.21 -4.55 11.29
C ASN A 250 6.71 -4.73 11.07
N ILE A 251 6.16 -4.35 9.90
CA ILE A 251 4.73 -4.60 9.56
C ILE A 251 4.40 -6.09 9.71
N CYS A 252 5.21 -6.97 9.10
CA CYS A 252 4.90 -8.39 9.06
C CYS A 252 5.40 -9.18 10.28
N SER A 253 5.80 -8.49 11.34
CA SER A 253 6.00 -9.05 12.68
C SER A 253 4.84 -8.69 13.62
N ILE A 254 3.84 -7.92 13.15
CA ILE A 254 2.62 -7.61 13.91
C ILE A 254 1.72 -8.86 13.90
N PRO A 255 1.35 -9.43 15.08
CA PRO A 255 0.54 -10.66 15.15
C PRO A 255 -0.82 -10.54 14.45
N GLU A 256 -1.47 -9.39 14.57
CA GLU A 256 -2.78 -9.12 13.97
C GLU A 256 -2.71 -9.10 12.43
N VAL A 257 -1.58 -8.65 11.86
CA VAL A 257 -1.32 -8.70 10.42
C VAL A 257 -1.15 -10.14 9.94
N GLU A 258 -0.40 -10.96 10.68
CA GLU A 258 -0.25 -12.39 10.37
C GLU A 258 -1.60 -13.14 10.49
N GLN A 259 -2.37 -12.88 11.54
CA GLN A 259 -3.68 -13.45 11.75
C GLN A 259 -4.67 -13.05 10.63
N PHE A 260 -4.71 -11.78 10.25
CA PHE A 260 -5.54 -11.28 9.16
C PHE A 260 -5.23 -12.01 7.84
N PHE A 261 -3.96 -12.10 7.44
CA PHE A 261 -3.60 -12.80 6.20
C PHE A 261 -3.83 -14.31 6.25
N THR A 262 -3.69 -14.93 7.43
CA THR A 262 -4.05 -16.35 7.64
C THR A 262 -5.54 -16.58 7.45
N LEU A 263 -6.39 -15.67 7.95
CA LEU A 263 -7.84 -15.73 7.75
C LEU A 263 -8.21 -15.47 6.28
N LEU A 264 -7.61 -14.47 5.62
CA LEU A 264 -7.85 -14.19 4.19
C LEU A 264 -7.48 -15.37 3.28
N TYR A 265 -6.40 -16.09 3.61
CA TYR A 265 -6.00 -17.29 2.87
C TYR A 265 -6.94 -18.48 3.11
N SER A 266 -7.62 -18.55 4.25
CA SER A 266 -8.48 -19.70 4.62
C SER A 266 -9.98 -19.46 4.47
N SER A 267 -10.42 -18.21 4.29
CA SER A 267 -11.82 -17.86 4.03
C SER A 267 -12.28 -18.37 2.66
N THR A 268 -13.53 -18.82 2.52
CA THR A 268 -14.09 -19.13 1.19
C THR A 268 -14.04 -17.90 0.27
N PRO A 269 -13.74 -18.06 -1.04
CA PRO A 269 -13.82 -16.96 -1.99
C PRO A 269 -15.20 -16.29 -1.95
N PHE A 270 -15.23 -14.97 -2.14
CA PHE A 270 -16.47 -14.25 -2.34
C PHE A 270 -17.06 -14.65 -3.71
N LEU A 271 -18.37 -14.97 -3.71
CA LEU A 271 -19.18 -15.33 -4.87
C LEU A 271 -19.81 -14.08 -5.49
#